data_AF-A0A7K0PFB3-F1
#
_entry.id   AF-A0A7K0PFB3-F1
#
_cell.length_a   1.000
_cell.length_b   1.000
_cell.length_c   1.000
_cell.angle_alpha   90.00
_cell.angle_beta   90.00
_cell.angle_gamma   90.00
#
_symmetry.space_group_name_H-M   'P 1'
#
loop_
_entity.id
_entity.type
_entity.pdbx_description
1 polymer ?
#
loop_
_entity_poly.entity_id
_entity_poly.type
_entity_poly.pdbx_seq_one_letter_code
_entity_poly.pdbx_strand_id
1 'polypeptide(L)'
;MTEHVDSASDARTANNAVRHAYRVLSDEEKAQMVAVKDKGAEFLNLLDGIVTGAPGSTPGAAVGSNHRELSIARERIEEAVMWAVKHITA
;
A
#
# COMPACT_ATOMS: atom_id res chain seq x y z
N MET A 1 -18.90 -15.49 6.24
CA MET A 1 -17.52 -15.88 5.88
C MET A 1 -17.06 -14.88 4.84
N THR A 2 -16.18 -13.95 5.20
CA THR A 2 -15.70 -12.92 4.26
C THR A 2 -14.68 -13.58 3.34
N GLU A 3 -15.08 -13.86 2.11
CA GLU A 3 -14.18 -14.43 1.10
C GLU A 3 -13.25 -13.32 0.61
N HIS A 4 -11.98 -13.38 1.04
CA HIS A 4 -10.94 -12.49 0.57
C HIS A 4 -10.29 -13.12 -0.67
N VAL A 5 -10.40 -12.46 -1.82
CA VAL A 5 -9.72 -12.87 -3.04
C VAL A 5 -8.29 -12.31 -3.01
N ASP A 6 -7.30 -13.18 -3.13
CA ASP A 6 -5.89 -12.77 -3.22
C ASP A 6 -5.67 -11.97 -4.51
N SER A 7 -5.18 -10.74 -4.36
CA SER A 7 -4.93 -9.80 -5.46
C SER A 7 -3.87 -10.30 -6.45
N ALA A 8 -2.98 -11.20 -6.05
CA ALA A 8 -1.97 -11.81 -6.92
C ALA A 8 -2.49 -13.08 -7.63
N SER A 9 -3.64 -13.60 -7.20
CA SER A 9 -4.22 -14.82 -7.76
C SER A 9 -5.09 -14.55 -8.99
N ASP A 10 -5.17 -15.54 -9.88
CA ASP A 10 -6.04 -15.49 -11.06
C ASP A 10 -7.54 -15.56 -10.70
N ALA A 11 -7.87 -15.91 -9.46
CA ALA A 11 -9.22 -15.94 -8.92
C ALA A 11 -9.91 -14.56 -8.93
N ARG A 12 -9.15 -13.46 -9.08
CA ARG A 12 -9.67 -12.10 -9.29
C ARG A 12 -10.58 -11.95 -10.52
N THR A 13 -10.50 -12.88 -11.46
CA THR A 13 -11.29 -12.85 -12.70
C THR A 13 -12.74 -13.31 -12.50
N ALA A 14 -13.03 -14.08 -11.43
CA ALA A 14 -14.33 -14.72 -11.22
C ALA A 14 -15.41 -13.83 -10.57
N ASN A 15 -15.05 -12.69 -9.95
CA ASN A 15 -15.96 -11.92 -9.09
C ASN A 15 -16.14 -10.47 -9.62
N ASN A 16 -16.80 -10.30 -10.77
CA ASN A 16 -17.00 -8.95 -11.35
C ASN A 16 -18.29 -8.81 -12.17
N ALA A 17 -19.26 -8.06 -11.63
CA ALA A 17 -20.56 -7.78 -12.26
C ALA A 17 -20.58 -6.54 -13.15
N VAL A 18 -19.61 -5.62 -13.04
CA VAL A 18 -19.61 -4.38 -13.84
C VAL A 18 -18.20 -4.00 -14.27
N ARG A 19 -17.75 -4.68 -15.35
CA ARG A 19 -16.66 -4.38 -16.32
C ARG A 19 -15.29 -5.04 -16.13
N HIS A 20 -14.77 -5.88 -17.04
CA HIS A 20 -15.28 -7.02 -17.85
C HIS A 20 -14.02 -7.66 -18.49
N ALA A 21 -13.51 -8.74 -17.89
CA ALA A 21 -12.22 -9.42 -18.13
C ALA A 21 -10.97 -8.65 -17.66
N TYR A 22 -10.42 -9.05 -16.50
CA TYR A 22 -9.06 -8.66 -16.13
C TYR A 22 -8.07 -9.44 -16.98
N ARG A 23 -7.09 -8.75 -17.56
CA ARG A 23 -5.92 -9.41 -18.14
C ARG A 23 -5.25 -10.27 -17.09
N VAL A 24 -4.89 -11.49 -17.46
CA VAL A 24 -4.02 -12.34 -16.64
C VAL A 24 -2.63 -11.69 -16.65
N LEU A 25 -2.18 -11.28 -15.47
CA LEU A 25 -0.83 -10.74 -15.28
C LEU A 25 0.17 -11.86 -15.50
N SER A 26 1.28 -11.55 -16.16
CA SER A 26 2.43 -12.44 -16.17
C SER A 26 2.99 -12.58 -14.75
N ASP A 27 3.79 -13.63 -14.52
CA ASP A 27 4.44 -13.83 -13.22
C ASP A 27 5.37 -12.65 -12.87
N GLU A 28 5.98 -12.02 -13.88
CA GLU A 28 6.80 -10.82 -13.71
C GLU A 28 5.95 -9.63 -13.26
N GLU A 29 4.78 -9.41 -13.85
CA GLU A 29 3.89 -8.31 -13.47
C GLU A 29 3.27 -8.54 -12.08
N LYS A 30 2.97 -9.79 -11.74
CA LYS A 30 2.56 -10.17 -10.37
C LYS A 30 3.67 -9.84 -9.37
N ALA A 31 4.91 -10.21 -9.67
CA ALA A 31 6.06 -9.92 -8.82
C ALA A 31 6.30 -8.41 -8.67
N GLN A 32 6.20 -7.64 -9.76
CA GLN A 32 6.32 -6.18 -9.72
C GLN A 32 5.21 -5.53 -8.88
N MET A 33 3.96 -5.97 -9.04
CA MET A 33 2.84 -5.47 -8.23
C MET A 33 3.05 -5.74 -6.74
N VAL A 34 3.47 -6.95 -6.38
CA VAL A 34 3.76 -7.32 -4.98
C VAL A 34 4.90 -6.47 -4.44
N ALA A 35 6.01 -6.35 -5.17
CA ALA A 35 7.16 -5.55 -4.75
C ALA A 35 6.79 -4.08 -4.50
N VAL A 36 5.96 -3.47 -5.36
CA VAL A 36 5.47 -2.09 -5.17
C VAL A 36 4.62 -1.96 -3.90
N LYS A 37 3.72 -2.91 -3.65
CA LYS A 37 2.87 -2.91 -2.43
C LYS A 37 3.70 -3.10 -1.16
N ASP A 38 4.64 -4.04 -1.18
CA ASP A 38 5.51 -4.33 -0.03
C ASP A 38 6.38 -3.12 0.31
N LYS A 39 6.94 -2.44 -0.69
CA LYS A 39 7.73 -1.21 -0.49
C LYS A 39 6.88 -0.05 0.02
N GLY A 40 5.63 0.06 -0.45
CA GLY A 40 4.67 1.02 0.09
C GLY A 40 4.38 0.76 1.58
N ALA A 41 4.12 -0.50 1.95
CA ALA A 41 3.87 -0.89 3.33
C ALA A 41 5.11 -0.67 4.23
N GLU A 42 6.30 -1.00 3.74
CA GLU A 42 7.57 -0.74 4.43
C GLU A 42 7.74 0.76 4.75
N PHE A 43 7.47 1.63 3.76
CA PHE A 43 7.55 3.09 3.96
C PHE A 43 6.54 3.58 5.00
N LEU A 44 5.29 3.10 4.94
CA LEU A 44 4.25 3.46 5.92
C LEU A 44 4.65 3.04 7.34
N ASN A 45 5.23 1.85 7.51
CA ASN A 45 5.73 1.39 8.81
C ASN A 45 6.87 2.27 9.34
N LEU A 46 7.75 2.77 8.47
CA LEU A 46 8.79 3.73 8.85
C LEU A 46 8.18 5.05 9.33
N LEU A 47 7.15 5.57 8.66
CA LEU A 47 6.43 6.77 9.11
C LEU A 47 5.79 6.56 10.48
N ASP A 48 5.18 5.41 10.73
CA ASP A 48 4.59 5.07 12.03
C ASP A 48 5.65 4.95 13.14
N GLY A 49 6.83 4.42 12.81
CA GLY A 49 7.98 4.41 13.71
C GLY A 49 8.46 5.81 14.09
N ILE A 50 8.38 6.79 13.17
CA ILE A 50 8.73 8.19 13.44
C ILE A 50 7.70 8.84 14.38
N VAL A 51 6.41 8.57 14.17
CA VAL A 51 5.32 9.10 15.01
C VAL A 51 5.36 8.55 16.43
N THR A 52 5.68 7.27 16.59
CA THR A 52 5.64 6.58 17.89
C THR A 52 6.85 6.86 18.79
N GLY A 53 7.92 7.46 18.26
CA GLY A 53 9.14 7.75 19.00
C GLY A 53 10.00 6.51 19.25
N ALA A 54 11.33 6.68 19.30
CA ALA A 54 12.26 5.58 19.54
C ALA A 54 12.04 4.91 20.92
N PRO A 55 12.37 3.61 21.09
CA PRO A 55 12.28 2.95 22.39
C PRO A 55 13.11 3.72 23.43
N GLY A 56 12.44 4.33 24.41
CA GLY A 56 13.07 5.18 25.44
C GLY A 56 12.80 6.68 25.32
N SER A 57 12.10 7.16 24.29
CA SER A 57 11.61 8.55 24.25
C SER A 57 10.34 8.73 25.09
N THR A 58 10.29 9.78 25.92
CA THR A 58 9.15 10.10 26.79
C THR A 58 7.84 10.20 26.00
N PRO A 59 6.77 9.48 26.37
CA PRO A 59 5.45 9.66 25.76
C PRO A 59 5.01 11.11 25.96
N GLY A 60 4.87 11.87 24.87
CA GLY A 60 4.49 13.29 24.93
C GLY A 60 5.65 14.28 24.76
N ALA A 61 6.88 13.84 24.55
CA ALA A 61 7.89 14.66 23.86
C ALA A 61 7.54 14.69 22.36
N ALA A 62 6.39 15.26 22.04
CA ALA A 62 6.01 15.57 20.68
C ALA A 62 7.18 16.33 20.06
N VAL A 63 7.75 15.80 18.98
CA VAL A 63 8.32 16.64 17.94
C VAL A 63 7.21 17.62 17.59
N GLY A 64 7.30 18.81 18.18
CA GLY A 64 6.18 19.69 18.35
C GLY A 64 5.59 20.10 17.01
N SER A 65 4.27 20.23 17.00
CA SER A 65 3.48 20.93 15.99
C SER A 65 3.22 20.12 14.71
N ASN A 66 1.99 19.60 14.60
CA ASN A 66 1.37 19.12 13.37
C ASN A 66 2.26 18.16 12.54
N HIS A 67 2.03 16.85 12.66
CA HIS A 67 2.56 15.83 11.75
C HIS A 67 2.05 15.96 10.29
N ARG A 68 1.72 17.18 9.84
CA ARG A 68 1.25 17.50 8.50
C ARG A 68 2.21 16.99 7.43
N GLU A 69 3.51 17.07 7.66
CA GLU A 69 4.53 16.54 6.76
C GLU A 69 4.44 15.02 6.63
N LEU A 70 4.30 14.29 7.75
CA LEU A 70 4.13 12.83 7.73
C LEU A 70 2.76 12.42 7.18
N SER A 71 1.70 13.21 7.43
CA SER A 71 0.38 13.00 6.82
C SER A 71 0.44 13.17 5.30
N ILE A 72 1.10 14.23 4.81
CA ILE A 72 1.34 14.43 3.38
C ILE A 72 2.16 13.27 2.82
N ALA A 73 3.23 12.85 3.50
CA ALA A 73 4.05 11.73 3.04
C ALA A 73 3.23 10.43 2.92
N ARG A 74 2.39 10.13 3.92
CA ARG A 74 1.47 8.98 3.92
C ARG A 74 0.49 9.02 2.74
N GLU A 75 -0.20 10.15 2.55
CA GLU A 75 -1.14 10.31 1.43
C GLU A 75 -0.45 10.14 0.07
N ARG A 76 0.77 10.70 -0.08
CA ARG A 76 1.51 10.65 -1.34
C ARG A 76 2.07 9.27 -1.66
N ILE A 77 2.51 8.52 -0.66
CA ILE A 77 2.97 7.14 -0.90
C ILE A 77 1.79 6.23 -1.24
N GLU A 78 0.64 6.39 -0.58
CA GLU A 78 -0.59 5.65 -0.89
C GLU A 78 -1.07 5.94 -2.33
N GLU A 79 -1.07 7.21 -2.74
CA GLU A 79 -1.39 7.63 -4.11
C GLU A 79 -0.40 7.05 -5.13
N ALA A 80 0.91 7.13 -4.85
CA ALA A 80 1.95 6.60 -5.74
C ALA A 80 1.82 5.09 -5.94
N VAL A 81 1.61 4.33 -4.87
CA VAL A 81 1.40 2.87 -4.91
C VAL A 81 0.15 2.54 -5.73
N MET A 82 -0.95 3.29 -5.53
CA MET A 82 -2.19 3.07 -6.28
C MET A 82 -1.99 3.28 -7.78
N TRP A 83 -1.35 4.38 -8.19
CA TRP A 83 -1.09 4.66 -9.61
C TRP A 83 -0.12 3.66 -10.24
N ALA A 84 0.92 3.23 -9.53
CA ALA A 84 1.84 2.21 -10.01
C ALA A 84 1.16 0.85 -10.21
N VAL A 85 0.37 0.38 -9.22
CA VAL A 85 -0.41 -0.86 -9.34
C VAL A 85 -1.44 -0.76 -10.47
N LYS A 86 -2.08 0.39 -10.62
CA LYS A 86 -3.00 0.64 -11.73
C LYS A 86 -2.30 0.52 -13.08
N HIS A 87 -1.08 1.04 -13.23
CA HIS A 87 -0.31 0.88 -14.47
C HIS A 87 0.03 -0.58 -14.75
N ILE A 88 0.47 -1.34 -13.74
CA ILE A 88 0.81 -2.76 -13.87
C ILE A 88 -0.42 -3.61 -14.25
N THR A 89 -1.58 -3.25 -13.70
CA THR A 89 -2.83 -4.03 -13.85
C THR A 89 -3.77 -3.56 -14.96
N ALA A 90 -3.41 -2.47 -15.66
CA ALA A 90 -4.16 -1.91 -16.78
C ALA A 90 -4.18 -2.82 -18.01
#